data_AF-A0A7S4DJA3-F1
#
_entry.id   AF-A0A7S4DJA3-F1
#
_cell.length_a   1.000
_cell.length_b   1.000
_cell.length_c   1.000
_cell.angle_alpha   90.00
_cell.angle_beta   90.00
_cell.angle_gamma   90.00
#
_symmetry.space_group_name_H-M   'P 1'
#
loop_
_entity.id
_entity.type
_entity.pdbx_description
1 polymer ?
#
loop_
_entity_poly.entity_id
_entity_poly.type
_entity_poly.pdbx_seq_one_letter_code
_entity_poly.pdbx_strand_id
1 'polypeptide(L)'
;AKYSAPDGNAPDRCFAHKPAGAVPWKPEISVPRCVAEGCRLRAAFGFPRMGLRYCAGHRPAGAVNLKARRKPRCEGAPRCTGRPLYQLPGEGPPTRCEAHRAPGMAAAAFASCPVAACPRRVCRNHPEGRAP
;
A
#
# COMPACT_ATOMS: atom_id res chain seq x y z
N ALA A 1 3.21 9.29 4.35
CA ALA A 1 3.23 7.94 4.94
C ALA A 1 2.22 7.84 6.08
N LYS A 2 1.94 6.63 6.57
CA LYS A 2 1.13 6.40 7.79
C LYS A 2 2.10 5.99 8.89
N TYR A 3 1.83 6.40 10.12
CA TYR A 3 2.76 6.25 11.25
C TYR A 3 2.11 5.46 12.37
N SER A 4 2.95 4.78 13.13
CA SER A 4 2.59 3.99 14.30
C SER A 4 3.43 4.43 15.50
N ALA A 5 2.87 4.29 16.70
CA ALA A 5 3.65 4.29 17.93
C ALA A 5 4.77 3.21 17.86
N PRO A 6 5.87 3.35 18.61
CA PRO A 6 7.01 2.43 18.59
C PRO A 6 6.62 0.95 18.73
N ASP A 7 5.59 0.66 19.53
CA ASP A 7 5.10 -0.69 19.86
C ASP A 7 3.78 -1.06 19.12
N GLY A 8 3.34 -0.23 18.17
CA GLY A 8 2.04 -0.40 17.51
C GLY A 8 2.07 -1.36 16.32
N ASN A 9 1.15 -2.33 16.28
CA ASN A 9 0.98 -3.27 15.17
C ASN A 9 0.01 -2.76 14.06
N ALA A 10 -0.31 -1.46 14.04
CA ALA A 10 -1.09 -0.83 12.99
C ALA A 10 -0.83 0.69 12.90
N PRO A 11 -1.03 1.33 11.74
CA PRO A 11 -0.91 2.78 11.61
C PRO A 11 -2.15 3.50 12.15
N ASP A 12 -1.94 4.36 13.15
CA ASP A 12 -2.99 5.14 13.81
C ASP A 12 -2.86 6.65 13.56
N ARG A 13 -1.72 7.12 13.02
CA ARG A 13 -1.46 8.55 12.76
C ARG A 13 -1.11 8.86 11.30
N CYS A 14 -1.44 10.08 10.90
CA CYS A 14 -1.00 10.64 9.62
C CYS A 14 0.40 11.25 9.75
N PHE A 15 1.04 11.58 8.62
CA PHE A 15 2.36 12.21 8.60
C PHE A 15 2.44 13.49 9.44
N ALA A 16 1.40 14.32 9.38
CA ALA A 16 1.35 15.60 10.09
C ALA A 16 1.20 15.44 11.61
N HIS A 17 0.65 14.31 12.07
CA HIS A 17 0.32 14.07 13.47
C HIS A 17 1.04 12.82 14.02
N LYS A 18 2.26 12.56 13.54
CA LYS A 18 3.09 11.46 14.03
C LYS A 18 3.66 11.80 15.43
N PRO A 19 3.61 10.90 16.42
CA PRO A 19 4.24 11.10 17.71
C PRO A 19 5.76 11.28 17.57
N ALA A 20 6.41 11.92 18.53
CA ALA A 20 7.86 11.94 18.61
C ALA A 20 8.39 10.50 18.69
N GLY A 21 9.39 10.17 17.87
CA GLY A 21 9.91 8.79 17.75
C GLY A 21 9.06 7.83 16.92
N ALA A 22 7.92 8.26 16.37
CA ALA A 22 7.08 7.39 15.53
C ALA A 22 7.76 7.03 14.21
N VAL A 23 7.78 5.74 13.90
CA VAL A 23 8.31 5.20 12.66
C VAL A 23 7.20 5.09 11.60
N PRO A 24 7.53 5.23 10.31
CA PRO A 24 6.56 4.97 9.26
C PRO A 24 6.20 3.48 9.25
N TRP A 25 4.90 3.17 9.23
CA TRP A 25 4.36 1.80 9.24
C TRP A 25 4.86 0.93 8.08
N LYS A 26 5.26 1.56 6.97
CA LYS A 26 5.98 0.90 5.89
C LYS A 26 7.30 1.63 5.72
N PRO A 27 8.41 0.92 5.46
CA PRO A 27 9.68 1.57 5.15
C PRO A 27 9.48 2.52 3.99
N GLU A 28 10.22 3.64 4.01
CA GLU A 28 10.20 4.57 2.89
C GLU A 28 10.78 3.87 1.66
N ILE A 29 9.90 3.50 0.73
CA ILE A 29 10.32 2.92 -0.55
C ILE A 29 10.79 4.08 -1.42
N SER A 30 12.10 4.32 -1.44
CA SER A 30 12.71 5.23 -2.40
C SER A 30 12.57 4.61 -3.80
N VAL A 31 11.85 5.33 -4.67
CA VAL A 31 11.73 4.94 -6.08
C VAL A 31 12.92 5.55 -6.82
N PRO A 32 13.80 4.74 -7.45
CA PRO A 32 14.95 5.27 -8.15
C PRO A 32 14.53 6.16 -9.32
N ARG A 33 15.42 7.07 -9.72
CA ARG A 33 15.27 7.82 -10.96
C ARG A 33 15.50 6.91 -12.16
N CYS A 34 14.99 7.34 -13.31
CA CYS A 34 15.29 6.68 -14.58
C CYS A 34 16.81 6.67 -14.81
N VAL A 35 17.35 5.56 -15.30
CA VAL A 35 18.79 5.40 -15.60
C VAL A 35 19.25 6.21 -16.81
N ALA A 36 18.31 6.72 -17.63
CA ALA A 36 18.63 7.54 -18.78
C ALA A 36 19.26 8.87 -18.35
N GLU A 37 20.35 9.24 -19.00
CA GLU A 37 21.11 10.46 -18.69
C GLU A 37 20.21 11.70 -18.81
N GLY A 38 20.35 12.63 -17.88
CA GLY A 38 19.51 13.84 -17.82
C GLY A 38 18.04 13.60 -17.44
N CYS A 39 17.57 12.35 -17.31
CA CYS A 39 16.18 12.07 -17.01
C CYS A 39 15.86 12.26 -15.52
N ARG A 40 14.97 13.21 -15.21
CA ARG A 40 14.53 13.50 -13.83
C ARG A 40 13.29 12.70 -13.40
N LEU A 41 12.73 11.88 -14.29
CA LEU A 41 11.53 11.09 -14.02
C LEU A 41 11.84 9.88 -13.12
N ARG A 42 10.86 9.50 -12.31
CA ARG A 42 10.93 8.28 -11.48
C ARG A 42 10.80 7.03 -12.34
N ALA A 43 11.58 6.00 -12.03
CA ALA A 43 11.45 4.71 -12.66
C ALA A 43 10.10 4.04 -12.30
N ALA A 44 9.48 3.41 -13.30
CA ALA A 44 8.25 2.64 -13.19
C ALA A 44 8.39 1.24 -13.83
N PHE A 45 9.34 1.08 -14.75
CA PHE A 45 9.57 -0.12 -15.53
C PHE A 45 10.93 -0.74 -15.22
N GLY A 46 11.04 -2.04 -15.43
CA GLY A 46 12.29 -2.78 -15.34
C GLY A 46 12.08 -4.28 -15.52
N PHE A 47 13.12 -5.06 -15.26
CA PHE A 47 13.09 -6.51 -15.41
C PHE A 47 12.89 -7.17 -14.04
N PRO A 48 12.19 -8.34 -13.96
CA PRO A 48 11.80 -8.95 -12.68
C PRO A 48 12.93 -9.12 -11.66
N ARG A 49 14.17 -9.36 -12.11
CA ARG A 49 15.35 -9.53 -11.25
C ARG A 49 16.19 -8.26 -11.05
N MET A 50 15.95 -7.20 -11.82
CA MET A 50 16.79 -5.98 -11.81
C MET A 50 16.10 -4.77 -11.15
N GLY A 51 14.82 -4.89 -10.79
CA GLY A 51 14.07 -3.81 -10.14
C GLY A 51 13.69 -2.67 -11.09
N LEU A 52 13.25 -1.55 -10.51
CA LEU A 52 12.80 -0.35 -11.25
C LEU A 52 14.02 0.41 -11.78
N ARG A 53 14.10 0.63 -13.10
CA ARG A 53 15.20 1.35 -13.74
C ARG A 53 14.78 2.40 -14.77
N TYR A 54 13.61 2.23 -15.39
CA TYR A 54 13.21 3.04 -16.54
C TYR A 54 11.89 3.77 -16.30
N CYS A 55 11.75 4.99 -16.79
CA CYS A 55 10.45 5.67 -16.88
C CYS A 55 9.66 5.16 -18.10
N ALA A 56 8.45 5.68 -18.32
CA ALA A 56 7.62 5.27 -19.47
C ALA A 56 8.27 5.62 -20.82
N GLY A 57 8.92 6.78 -20.93
CA GLY A 57 9.57 7.25 -22.16
C GLY A 57 10.88 6.55 -22.50
N HIS A 58 11.54 5.93 -21.52
CA HIS A 58 12.82 5.22 -21.71
C HIS A 58 12.70 3.72 -21.44
N ARG A 59 11.49 3.16 -21.56
CA ARG A 59 11.21 1.75 -21.31
C ARG A 59 11.77 0.91 -22.49
N PRO A 60 12.79 0.05 -22.28
CA PRO A 60 13.23 -0.87 -23.31
C PRO A 60 12.18 -1.96 -23.58
N ALA A 61 12.24 -2.56 -24.78
CA ALA A 61 11.40 -3.71 -25.12
C ALA A 61 11.57 -4.84 -24.10
N GLY A 62 10.46 -5.46 -23.69
CA GLY A 62 10.44 -6.50 -22.67
C GLY A 62 10.48 -6.01 -21.20
N ALA A 63 10.72 -4.72 -20.93
CA ALA A 63 10.61 -4.21 -19.56
C ALA A 63 9.15 -4.13 -19.09
N VAL A 64 8.88 -4.62 -17.88
CA VAL A 64 7.54 -4.70 -17.31
C VAL A 64 7.31 -3.60 -16.29
N ASN A 65 6.05 -3.17 -16.11
CA ASN A 65 5.68 -2.21 -15.07
C ASN A 65 5.73 -2.89 -13.69
N LEU A 66 6.85 -2.72 -12.98
CA LEU A 66 7.06 -3.32 -11.66
C LEU A 66 6.35 -2.54 -10.54
N LYS A 67 5.97 -1.27 -10.77
CA LYS A 67 5.09 -0.54 -9.84
C LYS A 67 3.72 -1.19 -9.73
N ALA A 68 3.15 -1.62 -10.86
CA ALA A 68 1.88 -2.33 -10.89
C ALA A 68 1.99 -3.72 -10.23
N ARG A 69 3.13 -4.42 -10.38
CA ARG A 69 3.33 -5.72 -9.71
C ARG A 69 3.36 -5.66 -8.18
N ARG A 70 3.75 -4.51 -7.61
CA ARG A 70 3.73 -4.25 -6.16
C ARG A 70 2.33 -3.95 -5.61
N LYS A 71 1.34 -3.70 -6.47
CA LYS A 71 -0.04 -3.58 -5.99
C LYS A 71 -0.52 -4.96 -5.54
N PRO A 72 -1.19 -5.06 -4.38
CA PRO A 72 -1.78 -6.32 -3.95
C PRO A 72 -2.79 -6.76 -5.02
N ARG A 73 -2.70 -8.02 -5.42
CA ARG A 73 -3.63 -8.65 -6.37
C ARG A 73 -4.72 -9.36 -5.61
N CYS A 74 -5.89 -9.49 -6.23
CA CYS A 74 -6.93 -10.33 -5.69
C CYS A 74 -6.45 -11.78 -5.65
N GLU A 75 -6.42 -12.36 -4.46
CA GLU A 75 -6.05 -13.75 -4.25
C GLU A 75 -7.08 -14.68 -4.88
N GLY A 76 -6.62 -15.84 -5.39
CA GLY A 76 -7.47 -16.83 -6.06
C GLY A 76 -8.00 -16.40 -7.43
N ALA A 77 -7.74 -15.17 -7.89
CA ALA A 77 -8.24 -14.65 -9.16
C ALA A 77 -7.10 -14.04 -10.01
N PRO A 78 -6.33 -14.86 -10.76
CA PRO A 78 -5.08 -14.43 -11.42
C PRO A 78 -5.26 -13.34 -12.49
N ARG A 79 -6.46 -13.22 -13.07
CA ARG A 79 -6.80 -12.18 -14.06
C ARG A 79 -7.58 -11.00 -13.46
N CYS A 80 -7.82 -10.99 -12.16
CA CYS A 80 -8.54 -9.90 -11.51
C CYS A 80 -7.65 -8.65 -11.37
N THR A 81 -8.16 -7.53 -11.85
CA THR A 81 -7.54 -6.19 -11.72
C THR A 81 -8.12 -5.38 -10.56
N GLY A 82 -9.15 -5.92 -9.89
CA GLY A 82 -9.79 -5.31 -8.74
C GLY A 82 -8.83 -5.14 -7.57
N ARG A 83 -8.91 -4.00 -6.88
CA ARG A 83 -8.10 -3.74 -5.69
C ARG A 83 -8.59 -4.59 -4.53
N PRO A 84 -7.71 -5.33 -3.84
CA PRO A 84 -8.06 -6.02 -2.61
C PRO A 84 -8.48 -5.02 -1.54
N LEU A 85 -9.69 -5.21 -1.03
CA LEU A 85 -10.30 -4.41 0.03
C LEU A 85 -10.92 -5.29 1.12
N TYR A 86 -11.06 -6.59 0.90
CA TYR A 86 -11.70 -7.53 1.81
C TYR A 86 -10.67 -8.52 2.37
N GLN A 87 -10.83 -8.84 3.64
CA GLN A 87 -10.03 -9.82 4.39
C GLN A 87 -10.94 -10.62 5.31
N LEU A 88 -10.48 -11.78 5.76
CA LEU A 88 -11.09 -12.44 6.91
C LEU A 88 -10.74 -11.66 8.19
N PRO A 89 -11.67 -11.56 9.16
CA PRO A 89 -11.39 -10.95 10.46
C PRO A 89 -10.17 -11.59 11.13
N GLY A 90 -9.27 -10.76 11.67
CA GLY A 90 -8.02 -11.24 12.30
C GLY A 90 -6.91 -11.61 11.32
N GLU A 91 -7.19 -11.73 10.02
CA GLU A 91 -6.14 -11.88 9.00
C GLU A 91 -5.57 -10.52 8.60
N GLY A 92 -4.28 -10.50 8.26
CA GLY A 92 -3.48 -9.29 8.05
C GLY A 92 -4.02 -8.30 6.99
N PRO A 93 -3.36 -8.10 5.84
CA PRO A 93 -3.84 -7.16 4.82
C PRO A 93 -4.98 -7.73 3.96
N PRO A 94 -5.79 -6.89 3.30
CA PRO A 94 -6.84 -7.34 2.38
C PRO A 94 -6.28 -8.12 1.18
N THR A 95 -6.89 -9.27 0.92
CA THR A 95 -6.50 -10.24 -0.12
C THR A 95 -7.52 -10.35 -1.24
N ARG A 96 -8.81 -10.05 -0.98
CA ARG A 96 -9.89 -10.16 -1.99
C ARG A 96 -10.47 -8.80 -2.37
N CYS A 97 -10.86 -8.65 -3.63
CA CYS A 97 -11.64 -7.48 -4.07
C CYS A 97 -13.13 -7.67 -3.78
N GLU A 98 -13.93 -6.62 -4.01
CA GLU A 98 -15.38 -6.64 -3.80
C GLU A 98 -16.07 -7.76 -4.59
N ALA A 99 -15.72 -7.92 -5.86
CA ALA A 99 -16.28 -8.96 -6.73
C ALA A 99 -15.88 -10.39 -6.32
N HIS A 100 -14.83 -10.56 -5.52
CA HIS A 100 -14.32 -11.87 -5.09
C HIS A 100 -14.33 -12.02 -3.56
N ARG A 101 -15.19 -11.26 -2.89
CA ARG A 101 -15.42 -11.38 -1.44
C ARG A 101 -16.05 -12.74 -1.14
N ALA A 102 -15.48 -13.48 -0.20
CA ALA A 102 -16.07 -14.71 0.33
C ALA A 102 -16.98 -14.43 1.56
N PRO A 103 -17.93 -15.34 1.88
CA PRO A 103 -18.65 -15.30 3.15
C PRO A 103 -17.69 -15.20 4.34
N GLY A 104 -18.04 -14.41 5.34
CA GLY A 104 -17.18 -14.16 6.52
C GLY A 104 -16.11 -13.08 6.31
N MET A 105 -15.85 -12.61 5.08
CA MET A 105 -14.91 -11.51 4.86
C MET A 105 -15.53 -10.14 5.14
N ALA A 106 -14.72 -9.25 5.73
CA ALA A 106 -15.06 -7.85 6.01
C ALA A 106 -14.20 -6.90 5.17
N ALA A 107 -14.75 -5.74 4.82
CA ALA A 107 -13.98 -4.68 4.18
C ALA A 107 -12.96 -4.09 5.16
N ALA A 108 -11.77 -3.75 4.65
CA ALA A 108 -10.71 -3.11 5.39
C ALA A 108 -11.22 -1.79 5.98
N ALA A 109 -11.12 -1.65 7.30
CA ALA A 109 -11.54 -0.45 7.99
C ALA A 109 -10.49 0.67 7.83
N PHE A 110 -10.96 1.85 7.43
CA PHE A 110 -10.18 3.07 7.46
C PHE A 110 -10.73 3.95 8.57
N ALA A 111 -9.90 4.26 9.57
CA ALA A 111 -10.26 5.23 10.59
C ALA A 111 -9.83 6.63 10.17
N SER A 112 -10.53 7.65 10.65
CA SER A 112 -10.02 9.01 10.57
C SER A 112 -8.79 9.15 11.48
N CYS A 113 -7.88 10.04 11.12
CA CYS A 113 -6.85 10.48 12.04
C CYS A 113 -7.55 11.03 13.29
N PRO A 114 -7.12 10.64 14.51
CA PRO A 114 -7.84 11.00 15.74
C PRO A 114 -7.70 12.47 16.13
N VAL A 115 -6.91 13.25 15.39
CA VAL A 115 -6.85 14.71 15.58
C VAL A 115 -8.11 15.34 14.99
N ALA A 116 -8.80 16.14 15.80
CA ALA A 116 -10.02 16.84 15.41
C ALA A 116 -9.84 17.62 14.10
N ALA A 117 -10.88 17.60 13.26
CA ALA A 117 -10.90 18.23 11.94
C ALA A 117 -9.81 17.76 10.94
N CYS A 118 -9.10 16.66 11.21
CA CYS A 118 -8.14 16.11 10.25
C CYS A 118 -8.85 15.25 9.18
N PRO A 119 -8.80 15.61 7.87
CA PRO A 119 -9.48 14.85 6.82
C PRO A 119 -8.74 13.56 6.42
N ARG A 120 -7.60 13.27 7.04
CA ARG A 120 -6.72 12.16 6.66
C ARG A 120 -7.20 10.86 7.28
N ARG A 121 -7.27 9.80 6.47
CA ARG A 121 -7.60 8.45 6.94
C ARG A 121 -6.35 7.61 7.21
N VAL A 122 -6.40 6.80 8.26
CA VAL A 122 -5.41 5.81 8.67
C VAL A 122 -6.01 4.40 8.52
N CYS A 123 -5.19 3.40 8.19
CA CYS A 123 -5.69 2.04 8.04
C CYS A 123 -5.65 1.34 9.39
N ARG A 124 -6.81 0.97 9.94
CA ARG A 124 -6.85 -0.01 11.04
C ARG A 124 -7.00 -1.39 10.41
N ASN A 125 -5.92 -2.15 10.36
CA ASN A 125 -6.05 -3.60 10.32
C ASN A 125 -6.36 -4.01 11.75
N HIS A 126 -7.65 -4.05 12.11
CA HIS A 126 -8.05 -4.35 13.48
C HIS A 126 -8.11 -5.86 13.68
N PRO A 127 -7.46 -6.42 14.72
CA PRO A 127 -7.79 -7.74 15.24
C PRO A 127 -9.05 -7.73 16.14
N GLU A 128 -9.54 -6.57 16.61
CA GLU A 128 -10.58 -6.54 17.65
C GLU A 128 -11.41 -5.25 17.67
N GLY A 129 -12.71 -5.37 17.39
CA GLY A 129 -13.69 -4.41 17.89
C GLY A 129 -13.87 -3.15 17.05
N ARG A 130 -14.90 -3.19 16.19
CA ARG A 130 -15.73 -2.02 15.99
C ARG A 130 -16.42 -1.75 17.34
N ALA A 131 -16.07 -0.68 18.01
CA ALA A 131 -16.96 -0.03 18.96
C ALA A 131 -17.39 1.32 18.33
N PRO A 132 -18.64 1.76 18.59
CA PRO A 132 -19.30 2.87 17.91
C PRO A 132 -18.48 4.18 17.87
#